data_AF-A0A0N4YWR3-F1
#
_entry.id   AF-A0A0N4YWR3-F1
#
_cell.length_a   1.000
_cell.length_b   1.000
_cell.length_c   1.000
_cell.angle_alpha   90.00
_cell.angle_beta   90.00
_cell.angle_gamma   90.00
#
_symmetry.space_group_name_H-M   'P 1'
#
loop_
_entity.id
_entity.type
_entity.pdbx_description
1 polymer ?
#
loop_
_entity_poly.entity_id
_entity_poly.type
_entity_poly.pdbx_seq_one_letter_code
_entity_poly.pdbx_strand_id
1 'polypeptide(L)'
;MQLAYKFFEENNFPHKKIGKLIVAVEPEEVPRVEALYERALKNNCKDIKLIDGSQIKEHSAYCKGLKAIWSPHTGIVDWGEFARALAKDFEERGGVVYVNYPLKNVSQSSNPKFPIQLHSDSQNVSLAALALVYFLPWVPCLTQLLSLLFSFGRN
;
A
#
# COMPACT_ATOMS: atom_id res chain seq x y z
N MET A 1 -4.77 2.72 -8.71
CA MET A 1 -4.27 4.12 -8.66
C MET A 1 -5.37 5.19 -8.71
N GLN A 2 -6.54 4.95 -9.31
CA GLN A 2 -7.59 5.98 -9.45
C GLN A 2 -8.05 6.59 -8.10
N LEU A 3 -8.28 5.75 -7.08
CA LEU A 3 -8.71 6.23 -5.76
C LEU A 3 -7.64 7.11 -5.08
N ALA A 4 -6.37 6.78 -5.23
CA ALA A 4 -5.28 7.58 -4.66
C ALA A 4 -5.20 8.96 -5.33
N TYR A 5 -5.23 9.02 -6.67
CA TYR A 5 -5.25 10.30 -7.38
C TYR A 5 -6.48 11.14 -7.05
N LYS A 6 -7.66 10.51 -6.95
CA LYS A 6 -8.87 11.20 -6.50
C LYS A 6 -8.70 11.81 -5.11
N PHE A 7 -8.16 11.06 -4.15
CA PHE A 7 -7.85 11.58 -2.82
C PHE A 7 -6.87 12.75 -2.89
N PHE A 8 -5.82 12.64 -3.70
CA PHE A 8 -4.84 13.71 -3.83
C PHE A 8 -5.44 14.98 -4.43
N GLU A 9 -6.31 14.85 -5.42
CA GLU A 9 -7.03 15.99 -6.03
C GLU A 9 -8.01 16.64 -5.02
N GLU A 10 -8.84 15.84 -4.35
CA GLU A 10 -9.83 16.32 -3.39
C GLU A 10 -9.22 17.01 -2.16
N ASN A 11 -8.03 16.57 -1.73
CA ASN A 11 -7.33 17.11 -0.56
C ASN A 11 -6.20 18.09 -0.95
N ASN A 12 -6.09 18.46 -2.22
CA ASN A 12 -5.02 19.30 -2.75
C ASN A 12 -3.61 18.82 -2.34
N PHE A 13 -3.44 17.49 -2.31
CA PHE A 13 -2.23 16.82 -1.83
C PHE A 13 -1.14 16.84 -2.91
N PRO A 14 0.09 17.29 -2.57
CA PRO A 14 1.19 17.35 -3.53
C PRO A 14 1.53 15.98 -4.12
N HIS A 15 1.39 15.85 -5.44
CA HIS A 15 1.78 14.65 -6.16
C HIS A 15 2.21 15.01 -7.60
N LYS A 16 3.00 14.15 -8.24
CA LYS A 16 3.42 14.37 -9.64
C LYS A 16 3.24 13.10 -10.45
N LYS A 17 2.40 13.18 -11.47
CA LYS A 17 2.17 12.12 -12.45
C LYS A 17 3.18 12.24 -13.60
N ILE A 18 4.41 11.79 -13.35
CA ILE A 18 5.54 11.95 -14.28
C ILE A 18 5.74 10.77 -15.24
N GLY A 19 4.96 9.70 -15.06
CA GLY A 19 5.11 8.46 -15.80
C GLY A 19 6.35 7.65 -15.41
N LYS A 20 6.53 6.50 -16.06
CA LYS A 20 7.66 5.60 -15.86
C LYS A 20 8.04 4.91 -17.17
N LEU A 21 9.34 4.83 -17.42
CA LEU A 21 9.92 3.98 -18.45
C LEU A 21 10.49 2.72 -17.81
N ILE A 22 10.21 1.56 -18.41
CA ILE A 22 10.87 0.30 -18.11
C ILE A 22 11.64 -0.08 -19.36
N VAL A 23 12.96 0.01 -19.32
CA VAL A 23 13.83 -0.02 -20.50
C VAL A 23 14.65 -1.30 -20.53
N ALA A 24 14.68 -1.98 -21.67
CA ALA A 24 15.67 -3.00 -22.00
C ALA A 24 16.90 -2.31 -22.60
N VAL A 25 18.06 -2.49 -21.98
CA VAL A 25 19.34 -1.95 -22.45
C VAL A 25 20.16 -3.01 -23.18
N GLU A 26 19.93 -4.29 -22.88
CA GLU A 26 20.59 -5.44 -23.51
C GLU A 26 19.60 -6.26 -24.36
N PRO A 27 20.04 -6.94 -25.44
CA PRO A 27 19.16 -7.75 -26.29
C PRO A 27 18.40 -8.83 -25.54
N GLU A 28 19.00 -9.43 -24.51
CA GLU A 28 18.42 -10.49 -23.69
C GLU A 28 17.27 -9.99 -22.80
N GLU A 29 17.19 -8.68 -22.57
CA GLU A 29 16.13 -8.05 -21.79
C GLU A 29 14.88 -7.74 -22.62
N VAL A 30 15.01 -7.64 -23.95
CA VAL A 30 13.89 -7.30 -24.85
C VAL A 30 12.72 -8.29 -24.69
N PRO A 31 12.93 -9.62 -24.72
CA PRO A 31 11.84 -10.58 -24.49
C PRO A 31 11.21 -10.44 -23.10
N ARG A 32 11.98 -10.02 -22.08
CA ARG A 32 11.48 -9.83 -20.71
C ARG A 32 10.57 -8.61 -20.61
N VAL A 33 10.92 -7.53 -21.31
CA VAL A 33 10.09 -6.31 -21.41
C VAL A 33 8.80 -6.62 -22.17
N GLU A 34 8.86 -7.34 -23.28
CA GLU A 34 7.67 -7.77 -24.04
C GLU A 34 6.75 -8.65 -23.18
N ALA A 35 7.30 -9.66 -22.49
CA ALA A 35 6.52 -10.49 -21.57
C ALA A 35 5.92 -9.69 -20.39
N LEU A 36 6.60 -8.64 -19.92
CA LEU A 36 6.06 -7.74 -18.90
C LEU A 36 4.91 -6.89 -19.45
N TYR A 37 5.01 -6.41 -20.69
CA TYR A 37 3.95 -5.66 -21.36
C TYR A 37 2.68 -6.52 -21.51
N GLU A 38 2.82 -7.77 -21.95
CA GLU A 38 1.71 -8.72 -22.05
C GLU A 38 1.02 -8.96 -20.71
N ARG A 39 1.78 -9.11 -19.62
CA ARG A 39 1.21 -9.21 -18.26
C ARG A 39 0.49 -7.92 -17.86
N ALA A 40 1.02 -6.76 -18.22
CA ALA A 40 0.41 -5.49 -17.90
C ALA A 40 -0.93 -5.30 -18.65
N LEU A 41 -1.03 -5.73 -19.91
CA LEU A 41 -2.29 -5.79 -20.65
C LEU A 41 -3.31 -6.72 -19.98
N LYS A 42 -2.90 -7.93 -19.58
CA LYS A 42 -3.76 -8.87 -18.83
C LYS A 42 -4.25 -8.31 -17.50
N ASN A 43 -3.44 -7.48 -16.86
CA ASN A 43 -3.79 -6.77 -15.62
C ASN A 43 -4.57 -5.47 -15.85
N ASN A 44 -5.02 -5.19 -17.08
CA ASN A 44 -5.78 -3.98 -17.44
C ASN A 44 -5.04 -2.68 -17.09
N CYS A 45 -3.72 -2.67 -17.20
CA CYS A 45 -2.93 -1.45 -17.05
C CYS A 45 -3.26 -0.51 -18.21
N LYS A 46 -3.93 0.61 -17.91
CA LYS A 46 -4.40 1.56 -18.91
C LYS A 46 -3.27 2.37 -19.53
N ASP A 47 -3.43 2.68 -20.82
CA ASP A 47 -2.62 3.63 -21.59
C ASP A 47 -1.12 3.34 -21.63
N ILE A 48 -0.72 2.10 -21.29
CA ILE A 48 0.66 1.64 -21.44
C ILE A 48 0.99 1.48 -22.91
N LYS A 49 2.25 1.76 -23.27
CA LYS A 49 2.74 1.60 -24.64
C LYS A 49 4.05 0.85 -24.62
N LEU A 50 4.21 -0.10 -25.53
CA LEU A 50 5.51 -0.63 -25.89
C LEU A 50 6.11 0.30 -26.95
N ILE A 51 7.31 0.81 -26.71
CA ILE A 51 8.00 1.79 -27.56
C ILE A 51 9.40 1.29 -27.90
N ASP A 52 9.89 1.67 -29.06
CA ASP A 52 11.24 1.32 -29.51
C ASP A 52 12.28 2.32 -29.00
N GLY A 53 13.57 1.94 -29.09
CA GLY A 53 14.69 2.72 -28.58
C GLY A 53 14.75 4.17 -29.05
N SER A 54 14.30 4.46 -30.27
CA SER A 54 14.23 5.83 -30.83
C SER A 54 13.23 6.72 -30.10
N GLN A 55 12.09 6.16 -29.68
CA GLN A 55 10.99 6.85 -29.01
C GLN A 55 11.26 7.10 -27.53
N ILE A 56 12.22 6.38 -26.92
CA ILE A 56 12.61 6.57 -25.52
C ILE A 56 13.00 8.04 -25.24
N LYS A 57 13.70 8.67 -26.19
CA LYS A 57 14.17 10.05 -26.05
C LYS A 57 13.04 11.09 -26.00
N GLU A 58 11.87 10.77 -26.56
CA GLU A 58 10.68 11.64 -26.48
C GLU A 58 10.16 11.74 -25.03
N HIS A 59 10.41 10.72 -24.22
CA HIS A 59 10.00 10.64 -22.82
C HIS A 59 11.12 10.99 -21.84
N SER A 60 12.37 10.64 -22.14
CA SER A 60 13.53 11.00 -21.33
C SER A 60 14.78 11.15 -22.19
N ALA A 61 15.23 12.40 -22.37
CA ALA A 61 16.35 12.74 -23.25
C ALA A 61 17.68 12.06 -22.89
N TYR A 62 17.88 11.76 -21.60
CA TYR A 62 19.10 11.13 -21.09
C TYR A 62 19.03 9.61 -21.06
N CYS A 63 17.87 9.01 -21.34
CA CYS A 63 17.67 7.58 -21.32
C CYS A 63 17.96 6.97 -22.71
N LYS A 64 18.56 5.77 -22.72
CA LYS A 64 18.87 5.00 -23.94
C LYS A 64 18.53 3.54 -23.68
N GLY A 65 18.09 2.84 -24.72
CA GLY A 65 17.80 1.41 -24.68
C GLY A 65 17.32 0.92 -26.03
N LEU A 66 17.07 -0.39 -26.12
CA LEU A 66 16.62 -1.07 -27.32
C LEU A 66 15.10 -1.03 -27.45
N LYS A 67 14.39 -1.23 -26.32
CA LYS A 67 12.92 -1.26 -26.24
C LYS A 67 12.48 -0.85 -24.85
N ALA A 68 11.28 -0.29 -24.70
CA ALA A 68 10.76 0.11 -23.40
C ALA A 68 9.24 0.01 -23.29
N ILE A 69 8.75 -0.11 -22.05
CA ILE A 69 7.34 0.14 -21.72
C ILE A 69 7.24 1.56 -21.16
N TRP A 70 6.39 2.37 -21.77
CA TRP A 70 5.93 3.64 -21.22
C TRP A 70 4.64 3.44 -20.40
N SER A 71 4.66 3.90 -19.15
CA SER A 71 3.51 3.89 -18.24
C SER A 71 3.16 5.32 -17.80
N PRO A 72 2.17 5.97 -18.43
CA PRO A 72 1.88 7.39 -18.19
C PRO A 72 1.21 7.67 -16.83
N HIS A 73 0.64 6.66 -16.17
CA HIS A 73 -0.07 6.83 -14.90
C HIS A 73 0.80 6.66 -13.66
N THR A 74 2.07 6.29 -13.85
CA THR A 74 3.00 6.22 -12.73
C THR A 74 3.31 7.63 -12.23
N GLY A 75 3.43 7.78 -10.92
CA GLY A 75 3.69 9.07 -10.30
C GLY A 75 4.46 8.92 -9.00
N ILE A 76 4.83 10.07 -8.45
CA ILE A 76 5.53 10.19 -7.17
C ILE A 76 4.68 11.00 -6.20
N VAL A 77 4.74 10.60 -4.93
CA VAL A 77 4.03 11.20 -3.80
C VAL A 77 4.83 10.92 -2.53
N ASP A 78 4.74 11.80 -1.54
CA ASP A 78 5.27 11.51 -0.21
C ASP A 78 4.29 10.58 0.52
N TRP A 79 4.64 9.29 0.60
CA TRP A 79 3.83 8.28 1.26
C TRP A 79 3.76 8.46 2.78
N GLY A 80 4.76 9.09 3.39
CA GLY A 80 4.76 9.39 4.83
C GLY A 80 3.79 10.51 5.17
N GLU A 81 3.78 11.57 4.38
CA GLU A 81 2.77 12.63 4.49
C GLU A 81 1.37 12.11 4.16
N PHE A 82 1.24 11.26 3.15
CA PHE A 82 -0.05 10.65 2.79
C PHE A 82 -0.60 9.80 3.94
N ALA A 83 0.23 8.98 4.59
CA ALA A 83 -0.18 8.20 5.74
C ALA A 83 -0.63 9.09 6.92
N ARG A 84 0.05 10.22 7.15
CA ARG A 84 -0.36 11.20 8.17
C ARG A 84 -1.69 11.88 7.82
N ALA A 85 -1.91 12.20 6.54
CA ALA A 85 -3.18 12.77 6.09
C ALA A 85 -4.35 11.78 6.29
N LEU A 86 -4.13 10.49 5.98
CA LEU A 86 -5.12 9.45 6.25
C LEU A 86 -5.38 9.27 7.75
N ALA A 87 -4.33 9.31 8.60
CA ALA A 87 -4.49 9.24 10.04
C ALA A 87 -5.34 10.41 10.56
N LYS A 88 -5.11 11.63 10.07
CA LYS A 88 -5.91 12.81 10.42
C LYS A 88 -7.37 12.68 9.98
N ASP A 89 -7.63 12.28 8.74
CA ASP A 89 -9.01 12.05 8.25
C ASP A 89 -9.73 10.97 9.10
N PHE A 90 -9.01 9.92 9.53
CA PHE A 90 -9.55 8.91 10.43
C PHE A 90 -9.89 9.47 11.82
N GLU A 91 -9.01 10.28 12.40
CA GLU A 91 -9.26 10.95 13.70
C GLU A 91 -10.43 11.93 13.63
N GLU A 92 -10.56 12.70 12.55
CA GLU A 92 -11.68 13.63 12.32
C GLU A 92 -13.03 12.91 12.22
N ARG A 93 -13.03 11.64 11.80
CA ARG A 93 -14.22 10.76 11.78
C ARG A 93 -14.47 10.03 13.10
N GLY A 94 -13.77 10.39 14.17
CA GLY A 94 -13.92 9.82 15.51
C GLY A 94 -13.04 8.59 15.77
N GLY A 95 -12.11 8.28 14.87
CA GLY A 95 -11.07 7.29 15.10
C GLY A 95 -10.03 7.77 16.13
N VAL A 96 -9.25 6.83 16.67
CA VAL A 96 -8.13 7.14 17.57
C VAL A 96 -6.88 6.44 17.06
N VAL A 97 -5.79 7.20 16.86
CA VAL A 97 -4.51 6.67 16.40
C VAL A 97 -3.52 6.62 17.56
N TYR A 98 -3.01 5.42 17.84
CA TYR A 98 -1.94 5.22 18.82
C TYR A 98 -0.61 5.01 18.10
N VAL A 99 0.32 5.96 18.25
CA VAL A 99 1.71 5.83 17.80
C VAL A 99 2.61 5.41 18.95
N ASN A 100 3.79 4.85 18.66
CA ASN A 100 4.73 4.35 19.68
C ASN A 100 4.09 3.33 20.65
N TYR A 101 3.17 2.51 20.14
CA TYR A 101 2.43 1.51 20.90
C TYR A 101 2.77 0.09 20.39
N PRO A 102 3.94 -0.46 20.75
CA PRO A 102 4.32 -1.80 20.33
C PRO A 102 3.39 -2.83 20.97
N LEU A 103 2.56 -3.49 20.16
CA LEU A 103 1.69 -4.55 20.63
C LEU A 103 2.51 -5.78 21.04
N LYS A 104 2.44 -6.18 22.31
CA LYS A 104 3.12 -7.36 22.85
C LYS A 104 2.18 -8.54 23.00
N ASN A 105 0.98 -8.29 23.50
CA ASN A 105 0.02 -9.34 23.80
C ASN A 105 -1.40 -8.85 23.56
N VAL A 106 -2.28 -9.79 23.23
CA VAL A 106 -3.72 -9.60 23.10
C VAL A 106 -4.38 -10.66 23.95
N SER A 107 -5.24 -10.25 24.88
CA SER A 107 -5.96 -11.17 25.76
C SER A 107 -7.45 -10.89 25.74
N GLN A 108 -8.22 -11.86 26.20
CA GLN A 108 -9.65 -11.68 26.43
C GLN A 108 -9.86 -10.93 27.74
N SER A 109 -10.70 -9.91 27.71
CA SER A 109 -11.12 -9.22 28.93
C SER A 109 -12.25 -9.99 29.62
N SER A 110 -12.31 -9.86 30.95
CA SER A 110 -13.47 -10.27 31.74
C SER A 110 -14.68 -9.36 31.55
N ASN A 111 -14.51 -8.20 30.90
CA ASN A 111 -15.60 -7.27 30.62
C ASN A 111 -16.31 -7.62 29.30
N PRO A 112 -17.59 -8.04 29.32
CA PRO A 112 -18.32 -8.41 28.11
C PRO A 112 -18.53 -7.23 27.14
N LYS A 113 -18.45 -5.98 27.62
CA LYS A 113 -18.54 -4.78 26.79
C LYS A 113 -17.24 -4.48 26.04
N PHE A 114 -16.09 -4.89 26.57
CA PHE A 114 -14.76 -4.66 26.00
C PHE A 114 -13.98 -5.97 25.97
N PRO A 115 -14.39 -6.95 25.14
CA PRO A 115 -13.92 -8.32 25.25
C PRO A 115 -12.45 -8.52 24.88
N ILE A 116 -11.79 -7.52 24.28
CA ILE A 116 -10.40 -7.60 23.82
C ILE A 116 -9.55 -6.59 24.59
N GLN A 117 -8.45 -7.05 25.14
CA GLN A 117 -7.46 -6.22 25.81
C GLN A 117 -6.12 -6.27 25.07
N LEU A 118 -5.58 -5.09 24.79
CA LEU A 118 -4.28 -4.93 24.11
C LEU A 118 -3.23 -4.52 25.13
N HIS A 119 -2.14 -5.27 25.18
CA HIS A 119 -1.00 -5.03 26.06
C HIS A 119 0.18 -4.48 25.28
N SER A 120 0.69 -3.34 25.72
CA SER A 120 1.92 -2.69 25.24
C SER A 120 2.83 -2.37 26.42
N ASP A 121 4.12 -2.18 26.16
CA ASP A 121 5.13 -1.85 27.18
C ASP A 121 4.80 -0.52 27.90
N SER A 122 4.12 0.39 27.20
CA SER A 122 3.85 1.74 27.67
C SER A 122 2.53 1.86 28.43
N GLN A 123 1.47 1.15 28.01
CA GLN A 123 0.13 1.21 28.61
C GLN A 123 -0.68 -0.06 28.27
N ASN A 124 -1.72 -0.35 29.07
CA ASN A 124 -2.73 -1.34 28.74
C ASN A 124 -3.99 -0.63 28.27
N VAL A 125 -4.51 -1.00 27.10
CA VAL A 125 -5.75 -0.43 26.54
C VAL A 125 -6.77 -1.56 26.34
N SER A 126 -7.91 -1.44 26.99
CA SER A 126 -9.05 -2.35 26.79
C SER A 126 -9.96 -1.77 25.72
N LEU A 127 -10.29 -2.55 24.70
CA LEU A 127 -11.07 -2.11 23.54
C LEU A 127 -12.31 -2.99 23.35
N ALA A 128 -13.40 -2.33 22.96
CA ALA A 128 -14.59 -2.97 22.46
C ALA A 128 -14.40 -3.06 20.95
N ALA A 129 -13.80 -4.16 20.49
CA ALA A 129 -13.55 -4.37 19.08
C ALA A 129 -14.51 -5.44 18.55
N LEU A 130 -15.31 -5.08 17.55
CA LEU A 130 -16.13 -6.02 16.76
C LEU A 130 -15.27 -6.75 15.72
N ALA A 131 -14.18 -6.13 15.27
CA ALA A 131 -13.23 -6.69 14.34
C ALA A 131 -11.83 -6.15 14.62
N LEU A 132 -10.83 -7.01 14.52
CA LEU A 132 -9.42 -6.66 14.64
C LEU A 132 -8.73 -6.97 13.32
N VAL A 133 -8.23 -5.94 12.65
CA VAL A 133 -7.61 -6.04 11.32
C VAL A 133 -6.12 -5.77 11.44
N TYR A 134 -5.30 -6.67 10.91
CA TYR A 134 -3.85 -6.64 11.05
C TYR A 134 -3.15 -6.40 9.72
N PHE A 135 -2.13 -5.52 9.74
CA PHE A 135 -1.34 -5.15 8.56
C PHE A 135 0.18 -5.16 8.86
N LEU A 136 0.71 -6.24 9.46
CA LEU A 136 2.15 -6.36 9.74
C LEU A 136 2.77 -7.56 9.00
N PRO A 137 3.75 -7.33 8.10
CA PRO A 137 4.43 -8.42 7.38
C PRO A 137 5.49 -9.17 8.21
N TRP A 138 5.79 -8.78 9.45
CA TRP A 138 7.00 -9.20 10.21
C TRP A 138 6.76 -9.64 11.67
N VAL A 139 5.67 -10.37 11.96
CA VAL A 139 5.46 -10.92 13.32
C VAL A 139 5.28 -12.45 13.28
N PRO A 140 6.31 -13.24 13.63
CA PRO A 140 6.21 -14.70 13.79
C PRO A 140 5.32 -15.15 14.95
N CYS A 141 5.01 -14.26 15.89
CA CYS A 141 4.26 -14.56 17.12
C CYS A 141 2.74 -14.76 16.90
N LEU A 142 2.25 -14.63 15.66
CA LEU A 142 0.83 -14.40 15.38
C LEU A 142 -0.05 -15.66 15.22
N THR A 143 0.52 -16.86 15.16
CA THR A 143 -0.28 -18.10 15.06
C THR A 143 -1.19 -18.33 16.26
N GLN A 144 -0.86 -17.77 17.44
CA GLN A 144 -1.74 -17.78 18.62
C GLN A 144 -2.87 -16.74 18.58
N LEU A 145 -2.81 -15.77 17.66
CA LEU A 145 -3.73 -14.62 17.64
C LEU A 145 -4.97 -14.89 16.78
N LEU A 146 -4.83 -15.67 15.71
CA LEU A 146 -5.96 -16.09 14.87
C LEU A 146 -6.91 -17.06 15.62
N SER A 147 -6.40 -17.92 16.51
CA SER A 147 -7.24 -18.87 17.25
C SER A 147 -8.21 -18.18 18.22
N LEU A 148 -7.79 -17.09 18.86
CA LEU A 148 -8.65 -16.27 19.71
C LEU A 148 -9.77 -15.58 18.91
N LEU A 149 -9.46 -15.03 17.74
CA LEU A 149 -10.45 -14.33 16.89
C LEU A 149 -11.48 -15.28 16.27
N PHE A 150 -11.08 -16.49 15.86
CA PHE A 150 -12.04 -17.48 15.35
C PHE A 150 -12.96 -18.04 16.44
N SER A 151 -12.57 -17.97 17.71
CA SER A 151 -13.45 -18.34 18.84
C SER A 151 -14.55 -17.31 19.11
N PHE A 152 -14.40 -16.06 18.64
CA PHE A 152 -15.44 -15.02 18.76
C PHE A 152 -16.55 -15.14 17.71
N GLY A 153 -16.30 -15.81 16.58
CA GLY A 153 -17.28 -15.97 15.49
C GLY A 153 -18.22 -17.17 15.62
N ARG A 154 -18.15 -17.92 16.73
CA ARG A 154 -19.05 -19.04 17.04
C ARG A 154 -19.60 -18.87 18.46
N ASN A 155 -20.52 -17.94 18.64
CA ASN A 155 -21.57 -17.98 19.68
C ASN A 155 -22.70 -17.03 19.28
#